data_AF-A0A0D1KQP4-F1
#
_entry.id   AF-A0A0D1KQP4-F1
#
_cell.length_a   1.000
_cell.length_b   1.000
_cell.length_c   1.000
_cell.angle_alpha   90.00
_cell.angle_beta   90.00
_cell.angle_gamma   90.00
#
_symmetry.space_group_name_H-M   'P 1'
#
loop_
_entity.id
_entity.type
_entity.pdbx_description
1 polymer ?
#
loop_
_entity_poly.entity_id
_entity_poly.type
_entity_poly.pdbx_seq_one_letter_code
_entity_poly.pdbx_strand_id
1 'polypeptide(L)'
;MTGPSISNGVAGAGGISTDTSRLKTADNLKKAGQQFEAVFTGMMLKSMRQAKLADPLFDSKAIDTFTEMQDARVAQTMSETTPLGIGKAMTAFLAKKQSDLNDSTADPPK
;
A
#
# COMPACT_ATOMS: atom_id res chain seq x y z
N MET A 1 18.99 -39.43 -21.02
CA MET A 1 19.07 -38.14 -21.73
C MET A 1 17.67 -37.54 -21.84
N THR A 2 17.29 -36.65 -20.93
CA THR A 2 16.19 -35.66 -21.06
C THR A 2 16.39 -34.65 -19.92
N GLY A 3 16.77 -33.41 -20.26
CA GLY A 3 17.28 -32.39 -19.33
C GLY A 3 16.21 -31.62 -18.53
N PRO A 4 16.62 -30.67 -17.68
CA PRO A 4 15.73 -29.87 -16.86
C PRO A 4 15.10 -28.73 -17.66
N SER A 5 13.77 -28.59 -17.56
CA SER A 5 13.03 -27.46 -18.15
C SER A 5 13.12 -26.26 -17.22
N ILE A 6 13.85 -25.22 -17.63
CA ILE A 6 13.91 -23.92 -16.97
C ILE A 6 12.95 -22.95 -17.67
N SER A 7 11.84 -22.62 -17.01
CA SER A 7 10.97 -21.52 -17.47
C SER A 7 11.35 -20.23 -16.76
N ASN A 8 12.29 -19.49 -17.34
CA ASN A 8 12.59 -18.11 -16.99
C ASN A 8 11.69 -17.18 -17.82
N GLY A 9 10.56 -16.76 -17.24
CA GLY A 9 9.70 -15.72 -17.82
C GLY A 9 10.16 -14.34 -17.36
N VAL A 10 10.92 -13.65 -18.22
CA VAL A 10 11.14 -12.21 -18.12
C VAL A 10 9.92 -11.48 -18.73
N ALA A 11 9.19 -10.75 -17.91
CA ALA A 11 8.20 -9.75 -18.31
C ALA A 11 8.11 -8.79 -17.12
N GLY A 12 8.53 -7.53 -17.22
CA GLY A 12 7.97 -6.53 -18.11
C GLY A 12 7.27 -5.50 -17.21
N ALA A 13 7.71 -4.26 -17.26
CA ALA A 13 7.33 -3.17 -16.37
C ALA A 13 5.80 -3.00 -16.23
N GLY A 14 5.33 -3.04 -14.98
CA GLY A 14 3.91 -2.93 -14.62
C GLY A 14 3.65 -3.47 -13.22
N GLY A 15 4.43 -3.00 -12.25
CA GLY A 15 4.57 -3.58 -10.91
C GLY A 15 3.37 -3.36 -9.99
N ILE A 16 2.27 -4.04 -10.27
CA ILE A 16 1.28 -4.47 -9.28
C ILE A 16 0.99 -5.92 -9.61
N SER A 17 1.80 -6.82 -9.07
CA SER A 17 1.49 -8.25 -9.16
C SER A 17 0.13 -8.48 -8.51
N THR A 18 -0.87 -8.85 -9.31
CA THR A 18 -2.21 -9.28 -8.88
C THR A 18 -2.19 -10.60 -8.10
N ASP A 19 -1.00 -11.03 -7.67
CA ASP A 19 -0.80 -12.21 -6.85
C ASP A 19 -1.15 -11.87 -5.39
N THR A 20 -2.46 -11.86 -5.13
CA THR A 20 -3.06 -11.72 -3.79
C THR A 20 -2.70 -12.91 -2.88
N SER A 21 -1.94 -13.88 -3.38
CA SER A 21 -1.52 -15.06 -2.64
C SER A 21 -0.69 -14.72 -1.40
N ARG A 22 0.06 -13.61 -1.44
CA ARG A 22 0.83 -13.07 -0.30
C ARG A 22 -0.06 -12.48 0.78
N LEU A 23 -1.30 -12.13 0.45
CA LEU A 23 -2.30 -11.56 1.36
C LEU A 23 -3.24 -12.61 1.96
N LYS A 24 -2.96 -13.91 1.75
CA LYS A 24 -3.83 -15.02 2.22
C LYS A 24 -4.02 -15.09 3.73
N THR A 25 -3.15 -14.46 4.52
CA THR A 25 -3.29 -14.43 5.99
C THR A 25 -3.77 -13.06 6.46
N ALA A 26 -4.64 -13.08 7.47
CA ALA A 26 -5.14 -11.87 8.12
C ALA A 26 -4.00 -10.96 8.62
N ASP A 27 -2.88 -11.54 9.05
CA ASP A 27 -1.69 -10.78 9.48
C ASP A 27 -1.00 -10.06 8.33
N ASN A 28 -0.91 -10.67 7.15
CA ASN A 28 -0.33 -10.01 5.98
C ASN A 28 -1.23 -8.90 5.46
N LEU A 29 -2.55 -9.09 5.47
CA LEU A 29 -3.51 -8.03 5.20
C LEU A 29 -3.38 -6.89 6.19
N LYS A 30 -3.32 -7.18 7.49
CA LYS A 30 -3.15 -6.16 8.54
C LYS A 30 -1.88 -5.33 8.32
N LYS A 31 -0.73 -5.98 8.08
CA LYS A 31 0.53 -5.30 7.79
C LYS A 31 0.45 -4.46 6.51
N ALA A 32 -0.14 -5.00 5.44
CA ALA A 32 -0.34 -4.26 4.20
C ALA A 32 -1.23 -3.03 4.40
N GLY A 33 -2.29 -3.15 5.22
CA GLY A 33 -3.16 -2.04 5.59
C GLY A 33 -2.43 -0.94 6.35
N GLN A 34 -1.57 -1.30 7.30
CA GLN A 34 -0.73 -0.34 8.02
C GLN A 34 0.23 0.39 7.07
N GLN A 35 0.95 -0.33 6.21
CA GLN A 35 1.85 0.31 5.24
C GLN A 35 1.11 1.23 4.28
N PHE A 36 -0.07 0.82 3.81
CA PHE A 36 -0.93 1.67 2.98
C PHE A 36 -1.35 2.95 3.72
N GLU A 37 -1.79 2.84 4.97
CA GLU A 37 -2.22 3.97 5.78
C GLU A 37 -1.07 4.94 6.08
N ALA A 38 0.16 4.43 6.29
CA ALA A 38 1.35 5.27 6.43
C ALA A 38 1.61 6.09 5.17
N VAL A 39 1.54 5.47 3.98
CA VAL A 39 1.71 6.19 2.71
C VAL A 39 0.61 7.24 2.52
N PHE A 40 -0.65 6.88 2.78
CA PHE A 40 -1.78 7.80 2.66
C PHE A 40 -1.68 8.99 3.62
N THR A 41 -1.31 8.74 4.87
CA THR A 41 -1.08 9.78 5.88
C THR A 41 0.06 10.70 5.47
N GLY A 42 1.15 10.15 4.91
CA GLY A 42 2.23 10.94 4.35
C GLY A 42 1.77 11.84 3.19
N MET A 43 0.94 11.33 2.27
CA MET A 43 0.33 12.13 1.21
C MET A 43 -0.56 13.24 1.77
N MET A 44 -1.38 12.94 2.78
CA MET A 44 -2.22 13.93 3.45
C MET A 44 -1.38 15.05 4.09
N LEU A 45 -0.35 14.71 4.86
CA LEU A 45 0.57 15.68 5.48
C LEU A 45 1.24 16.56 4.43
N LYS A 46 1.71 15.95 3.34
CA LYS A 46 2.30 16.66 2.20
C LYS A 46 1.30 17.62 1.56
N SER A 47 0.07 17.18 1.29
CA SER A 47 -0.99 18.03 0.73
C SER A 47 -1.38 19.19 1.65
N MET A 48 -1.45 18.96 2.97
CA MET A 48 -1.70 20.02 3.96
C MET A 48 -0.60 21.08 3.93
N ARG A 49 0.67 20.66 3.81
CA ARG A 49 1.81 21.56 3.71
C ARG A 49 1.83 22.34 2.39
N GLN A 50 1.50 21.68 1.28
CA GLN A 50 1.35 22.31 -0.04
C GLN A 50 0.19 23.33 -0.07
N ALA A 51 -0.87 23.11 0.72
CA ALA A 51 -1.99 24.03 0.84
C ALA A 51 -1.69 25.27 1.71
N LYS A 52 -0.48 25.40 2.26
CA LYS A 52 -0.09 26.56 3.08
C LYS A 52 0.03 27.82 2.19
N LEU A 53 -0.75 28.84 2.53
CA LEU A 53 -0.84 30.14 1.82
C LEU A 53 0.35 31.09 2.06
N ALA A 54 1.40 30.65 2.75
CA ALA A 54 2.53 31.51 3.11
C ALA A 54 3.65 31.36 2.08
N ASP A 55 4.05 32.49 1.49
CA ASP A 55 5.19 32.56 0.58
C ASP A 55 6.46 32.09 1.33
N PRO A 56 7.14 31.02 0.88
CA PRO A 56 8.24 30.44 1.62
C PRO A 56 9.49 31.31 1.44
N LEU A 57 9.60 32.35 2.28
CA LEU A 57 10.75 33.27 2.33
C LEU A 57 12.09 32.58 2.67
N PHE A 58 12.05 31.32 3.11
CA PHE A 58 13.21 30.53 3.52
C PHE A 58 13.17 29.10 2.96
N ASP A 59 12.74 28.93 1.71
CA ASP A 59 12.71 27.60 1.10
C ASP A 59 14.10 27.12 0.68
N SER A 60 14.41 25.85 0.94
CA SER A 60 15.61 25.21 0.39
C SER A 60 15.40 23.70 0.24
N LYS A 61 15.99 23.12 -0.82
CA LYS A 61 15.90 21.68 -1.10
C LYS A 61 16.37 20.80 0.08
N ALA A 62 17.29 21.30 0.89
CA ALA A 62 17.78 20.61 2.09
C ALA A 62 16.71 20.54 3.18
N ILE A 63 15.99 21.65 3.41
CA ILE A 63 14.86 21.72 4.34
C ILE A 63 13.71 20.85 3.85
N ASP A 64 13.42 20.86 2.56
CA ASP A 64 12.40 19.98 1.95
C ASP A 64 12.69 18.51 2.22
N THR A 65 13.91 18.07 1.91
CA THR A 65 14.31 16.67 2.09
C THR A 65 14.23 16.25 3.56
N PHE A 66 14.68 17.09 4.48
CA PHE A 66 14.59 16.81 5.92
C PHE A 66 13.13 16.72 6.37
N THR A 67 12.30 17.63 5.88
CA THR A 67 10.87 17.67 6.19
C THR A 67 10.14 16.44 5.64
N GLU A 68 10.47 16.00 4.43
CA GLU A 68 9.91 14.78 3.84
C GLU A 68 10.26 13.54 4.67
N MET A 69 11.51 13.44 5.17
CA MET A 69 11.90 12.35 6.07
C MET A 69 11.17 12.42 7.42
N GLN A 70 10.98 13.63 7.96
CA GLN A 70 10.22 13.84 9.19
C GLN A 70 8.76 13.39 9.00
N ASP A 71 8.12 13.85 7.93
CA ASP A 71 6.72 13.52 7.60
C ASP A 71 6.56 12.01 7.38
N ALA A 72 7.53 11.34 6.73
CA ALA A 72 7.54 9.89 6.59
C ALA A 72 7.58 9.16 7.94
N ARG A 73 8.41 9.62 8.89
CA ARG A 73 8.49 9.01 10.23
C ARG A 73 7.22 9.26 11.05
N VAL A 74 6.66 10.45 10.95
CA VAL A 74 5.39 10.82 11.60
C VAL A 74 4.28 9.93 11.05
N ALA A 75 4.15 9.82 9.73
CA ALA A 75 3.12 9.00 9.09
C ALA A 75 3.21 7.52 9.48
N GLN A 76 4.41 6.96 9.55
CA GLN A 76 4.61 5.59 10.01
C GLN A 76 4.19 5.41 11.48
N THR A 77 4.59 6.34 12.36
CA THR A 77 4.24 6.29 13.79
C THR A 77 2.72 6.45 13.99
N MET A 78 2.07 7.31 13.20
CA MET A 78 0.63 7.49 13.24
C MET A 78 -0.12 6.24 12.79
N SER A 79 0.33 5.57 11.73
CA SER A 79 -0.28 4.30 11.31
C SER A 79 -0.20 3.19 12.36
N GLU A 80 0.85 3.19 13.19
CA GLU A 80 1.03 2.21 14.26
C GLU A 80 0.23 2.53 15.53
N THR A 81 0.20 3.81 15.92
CA THR A 81 -0.31 4.24 17.24
C THR A 81 -1.71 4.86 17.22
N THR A 82 -2.04 5.57 16.13
CA THR A 82 -3.32 6.29 15.97
C THR A 82 -3.85 6.09 14.55
N PRO A 83 -4.20 4.85 14.16
CA PRO A 83 -4.68 4.56 12.82
C PRO A 83 -6.01 5.28 12.55
N LEU A 84 -6.12 5.93 11.40
CA LEU A 84 -7.32 6.62 10.93
C LEU A 84 -8.41 5.64 10.46
N GLY A 85 -8.04 4.37 10.26
CA GLY A 85 -8.94 3.28 9.87
C GLY A 85 -8.99 3.06 8.35
N ILE A 86 -8.26 3.84 7.56
CA ILE A 86 -8.28 3.76 6.09
C ILE A 86 -7.61 2.47 5.62
N GLY A 87 -6.48 2.10 6.24
CA GLY A 87 -5.80 0.83 5.96
C GLY A 87 -6.66 -0.39 6.29
N LYS A 88 -7.43 -0.31 7.37
CA LYS A 88 -8.39 -1.34 7.76
C LYS A 88 -9.55 -1.44 6.77
N ALA A 89 -10.11 -0.31 6.34
CA ALA A 89 -11.18 -0.28 5.36
C ALA A 89 -10.73 -0.87 4.01
N MET A 90 -9.53 -0.52 3.54
CA MET A 90 -8.94 -1.04 2.31
C MET A 90 -8.77 -2.57 2.36
N THR A 91 -8.18 -3.08 3.45
CA THR A 91 -7.94 -4.53 3.61
C THR A 91 -9.22 -5.32 3.79
N ALA A 92 -10.22 -4.76 4.48
CA ALA A 92 -11.55 -5.35 4.58
C ALA A 92 -12.26 -5.42 3.22
N PHE A 93 -12.18 -4.34 2.42
CA PHE A 93 -12.71 -4.34 1.05
C PHE A 93 -12.04 -5.40 0.18
N LEU A 94 -10.71 -5.50 0.25
CA LEU A 94 -9.96 -6.48 -0.54
C LEU A 94 -10.26 -7.93 -0.12
N ALA A 95 -10.36 -8.19 1.18
CA ALA A 95 -10.74 -9.50 1.72
C ALA A 95 -12.16 -9.90 1.31
N LYS A 96 -13.12 -8.96 1.40
CA LYS A 96 -14.51 -9.14 0.92
C LYS A 96 -14.52 -9.51 -0.56
N LYS A 97 -13.82 -8.75 -1.40
CA LYS A 97 -13.72 -9.00 -2.84
C LYS A 97 -13.09 -10.37 -3.16
N GLN A 98 -12.09 -10.79 -2.40
CA GLN A 98 -11.46 -12.10 -2.59
C GLN A 98 -12.40 -13.26 -2.25
N SER A 99 -13.26 -13.11 -1.22
CA SER A 99 -14.30 -14.10 -0.92
C SER A 99 -15.31 -14.23 -2.06
N ASP A 100 -15.83 -13.10 -2.57
CA ASP A 100 -16.83 -13.09 -3.65
C ASP A 100 -16.29 -13.76 -4.95
N LEU A 101 -14.98 -13.63 -5.21
CA LEU A 101 -14.29 -14.29 -6.33
C LEU A 101 -14.10 -15.80 -6.13
N ASN A 102 -13.88 -16.23 -4.89
CA ASN A 102 -13.74 -17.65 -4.55
C ASN A 102 -15.08 -18.38 -4.66
N ASP A 103 -16.17 -17.78 -4.20
CA ASP A 103 -17.52 -18.38 -4.25
C ASP A 103 -18.07 -18.48 -5.68
N SER A 104 -17.70 -17.53 -6.57
CA SER A 104 -18.12 -17.56 -7.99
C SER A 104 -17.47 -18.66 -8.84
N THR A 105 -16.46 -19.37 -8.30
CA THR A 105 -15.80 -20.51 -8.97
C THR A 105 -16.32 -21.87 -8.52
N ALA A 106 -17.22 -21.91 -7.53
CA ALA A 106 -17.87 -23.11 -7.04
C ALA A 106 -19.26 -23.27 -7.69
N ASP A 107 -19.28 -23.99 -8.82
CA ASP A 107 -20.40 -24.71 -9.45
C ASP A 107 -21.19 -24.03 -10.61
N PRO A 108 -21.15 -24.58 -11.83
CA PRO A 108 -22.25 -24.50 -12.80
C PRO A 108 -23.24 -25.67 -12.59
N PRO A 109 -24.56 -25.41 -12.49
CA PRO A 109 -25.55 -26.46 -12.26
C PRO A 109 -25.70 -27.36 -13.49
N LYS A 110 -25.71 -28.68 -13.28
CA LYS A 110 -26.37 -29.64 -14.19
C LYS A 110 -27.28 -30.58 -13.40
#